data_AF-A0A2W4MH42-F1
#
_entry.id   AF-A0A2W4MH42-F1
#
_cell.length_a   1.000
_cell.length_b   1.000
_cell.length_c   1.000
_cell.angle_alpha   90.00
_cell.angle_beta   90.00
_cell.angle_gamma   90.00
#
_symmetry.space_group_name_H-M   'P 1'
#
loop_
_entity.id
_entity.type
_entity.pdbx_description
1 polymer ?
#
loop_
_entity_poly.entity_id
_entity_poly.type
_entity_poly.pdbx_seq_one_letter_code
_entity_poly.pdbx_strand_id
1 'polypeptide(L)'
;MGLKVVVLVKQILDPELPARKFRIAADGRQPERGDAPLVINPFDQNALELALQLKDAGAAESVTVITAGGSEATDALRKALALKADRAIHIDTGDLGVQDAAAVAALLEAAVRKLD
;
A
#
# COMPACT_ATOMS: atom_id res chain seq x y z
N MET A 1 5.45 -25.41 -9.58
CA MET A 1 4.92 -24.45 -8.58
C MET A 1 5.99 -23.39 -8.42
N GLY A 2 5.78 -22.20 -9.00
CA GLY A 2 6.76 -21.12 -8.98
C GLY A 2 6.62 -20.24 -7.74
N LEU A 3 7.60 -19.37 -7.53
CA LEU A 3 7.59 -18.42 -6.42
C LEU A 3 6.47 -17.38 -6.63
N LYS A 4 5.50 -17.32 -5.71
CA LYS A 4 4.48 -16.27 -5.66
C LYS A 4 4.93 -15.19 -4.68
N VAL A 5 5.06 -13.95 -5.13
CA VAL A 5 5.51 -12.82 -4.29
C VAL A 5 4.30 -11.98 -3.88
N VAL A 6 4.24 -11.65 -2.59
CA VAL A 6 3.25 -10.71 -2.05
C VAL A 6 3.95 -9.43 -1.64
N VAL A 7 3.44 -8.29 -2.09
CA VAL A 7 3.96 -6.97 -1.72
C VAL A 7 2.88 -6.22 -0.96
N LEU A 8 3.19 -5.86 0.28
CA LEU A 8 2.30 -5.09 1.15
C LEU A 8 2.62 -3.61 0.90
N VAL A 9 1.62 -2.82 0.54
CA VAL A 9 1.77 -1.40 0.23
C VAL A 9 0.89 -0.55 1.12
N LYS A 10 1.39 0.62 1.49
CA LYS A 10 0.64 1.64 2.21
C LYS A 10 0.58 2.93 1.39
N GLN A 11 -0.62 3.50 1.32
CA GLN A 11 -0.80 4.85 0.82
C GLN A 11 -0.51 5.85 1.95
N ILE A 12 0.34 6.84 1.69
CA ILE A 12 0.74 7.86 2.65
C ILE A 12 0.61 9.25 2.03
N LEU A 13 0.65 10.29 2.86
CA LEU A 13 0.91 11.65 2.39
C LEU A 13 2.28 11.72 1.72
N ASP A 14 2.35 12.43 0.60
CA ASP A 14 3.57 12.61 -0.14
C ASP A 14 4.69 13.20 0.75
N PRO A 15 5.79 12.48 0.98
CA PRO A 15 6.92 12.99 1.76
C PRO A 15 7.63 14.17 1.07
N GLU A 16 7.40 14.39 -0.22
CA GLU A 16 7.91 15.55 -0.97
C GLU A 16 6.98 16.77 -0.89
N LEU A 17 5.87 16.67 -0.15
CA LEU A 17 4.96 17.79 0.08
C LEU A 17 5.73 19.00 0.65
N PRO A 18 5.64 20.20 0.04
CA PRO A 18 6.29 21.39 0.57
C PRO A 18 5.85 21.66 2.01
N ALA A 19 6.79 21.94 2.91
CA ALA A 19 6.52 22.13 4.35
C ALA A 19 5.40 23.16 4.63
N ARG A 20 5.26 24.20 3.80
CA ARG A 20 4.19 25.21 3.90
C ARG A 20 2.77 24.67 3.65
N LYS A 21 2.65 23.50 3.03
CA LYS A 21 1.40 22.79 2.77
C LYS A 21 1.11 21.69 3.79
N PHE A 22 2.10 21.28 4.58
CA PHE A 22 1.91 20.33 5.65
C PHE A 22 1.26 21.04 6.85
N ARG A 23 0.14 20.47 7.33
CA ARG A 23 -0.60 20.98 8.49
C ARG A 23 -0.93 19.81 9.40
N ILE A 24 -1.08 20.09 10.69
CA ILE A 24 -1.60 19.14 11.67
C ILE A 24 -3.09 19.44 11.87
N ALA A 25 -3.91 18.39 11.92
CA ALA A 25 -5.32 18.48 12.21
C ALA A 25 -5.57 19.17 13.56
N ALA A 26 -6.76 19.76 13.72
CA ALA A 26 -7.11 20.53 14.91
C ALA A 26 -7.03 19.73 16.23
N ASP A 27 -7.14 18.40 16.15
CA ASP A 27 -7.02 17.49 17.30
C ASP A 27 -5.56 17.20 17.69
N GLY A 28 -4.58 17.65 16.90
CA GLY A 28 -3.15 17.46 17.15
C GLY A 28 -2.65 16.04 16.90
N ARG A 29 -3.46 15.12 16.37
CA ARG A 29 -3.13 13.69 16.30
C ARG A 29 -2.66 13.22 14.94
N GLN A 30 -3.10 13.88 13.86
CA GLN A 30 -2.82 13.45 12.49
C GLN A 30 -2.51 14.65 11.60
N PRO A 31 -1.75 14.46 10.51
CA PRO A 31 -1.66 15.47 9.47
C PRO A 31 -3.03 15.76 8.85
N GLU A 32 -3.27 17.01 8.49
CA GLU A 32 -4.44 17.40 7.69
C GLU A 32 -4.25 16.89 6.26
N ARG A 33 -5.21 16.12 5.75
CA ARG A 33 -5.16 15.61 4.37
C ARG A 33 -5.30 16.74 3.35
N GLY A 34 -6.28 17.62 3.52
CA GLY A 34 -6.57 18.72 2.58
C GLY A 34 -6.51 18.27 1.12
N ASP A 35 -5.78 19.04 0.30
CA ASP A 35 -5.49 18.72 -1.11
C ASP A 35 -4.11 18.05 -1.29
N ALA A 36 -3.50 17.56 -0.22
CA ALA A 36 -2.18 16.95 -0.31
C ALA A 36 -2.26 15.61 -1.07
N PRO A 37 -1.36 15.38 -2.05
CA PRO A 37 -1.37 14.14 -2.81
C PRO A 37 -1.05 12.95 -1.91
N LEU A 38 -1.70 11.85 -2.21
CA LEU A 38 -1.43 10.56 -1.60
C LEU A 38 -0.61 9.70 -2.57
N VAL A 39 0.44 9.09 -2.05
CA VAL A 39 1.37 8.27 -2.83
C VAL A 39 1.56 6.91 -2.19
N ILE A 40 1.98 5.92 -2.98
CA ILE A 40 2.52 4.69 -2.41
C ILE A 40 3.79 5.08 -1.65
N ASN A 41 3.91 4.64 -0.40
CA ASN A 41 5.11 4.82 0.41
C ASN A 41 6.37 4.44 -0.40
N PRO A 42 7.41 5.30 -0.46
CA PRO A 42 8.61 5.05 -1.27
C PRO A 42 9.30 3.71 -0.97
N PHE A 43 9.28 3.24 0.28
CA PHE A 43 9.84 1.92 0.63
C PHE A 43 9.05 0.79 -0.02
N ASP A 44 7.72 0.93 -0.08
CA ASP A 44 6.85 -0.08 -0.66
C ASP A 44 6.93 -0.03 -2.20
N GLN A 45 7.22 1.12 -2.79
CA GLN A 45 7.55 1.24 -4.22
C GLN A 45 8.82 0.45 -4.57
N ASN A 46 9.86 0.54 -3.75
CA ASN A 46 11.09 -0.25 -3.94
C ASN A 46 10.82 -1.75 -3.80
N ALA A 47 9.98 -2.16 -2.84
CA ALA A 47 9.59 -3.55 -2.66
C ALA A 47 8.80 -4.08 -3.88
N LEU A 48 7.88 -3.26 -4.41
CA LEU A 48 7.13 -3.59 -5.62
C LEU A 48 8.07 -3.72 -6.83
N GLU A 49 8.98 -2.78 -7.03
CA GLU A 49 9.95 -2.82 -8.12
C GLU A 49 10.81 -4.09 -8.07
N LEU A 50 11.34 -4.45 -6.90
CA LEU A 50 12.13 -5.67 -6.76
C LEU A 50 11.32 -6.93 -7.07
N ALA A 51 10.06 -6.99 -6.62
CA ALA A 51 9.16 -8.10 -6.94
C ALA A 51 8.89 -8.22 -8.44
N LEU A 52 8.70 -7.08 -9.13
CA LEU A 52 8.52 -7.03 -10.57
C LEU A 52 9.79 -7.45 -11.32
N GLN A 53 10.98 -7.05 -10.85
CA GLN A 53 12.25 -7.50 -11.42
C GLN A 53 12.44 -9.02 -11.29
N LEU A 54 12.05 -9.61 -10.14
CA LEU A 54 12.07 -11.07 -9.98
C LEU A 54 11.12 -11.75 -10.97
N LYS A 55 9.94 -11.18 -11.20
CA LYS A 55 8.97 -11.70 -12.17
C LYS A 55 9.47 -11.57 -13.60
N ASP A 56 10.01 -10.41 -13.99
CA ASP A 56 10.56 -10.16 -15.33
C ASP A 56 11.78 -11.05 -15.62
N ALA A 57 12.56 -11.40 -14.59
CA ALA A 57 13.67 -12.37 -14.68
C ALA A 57 13.21 -13.85 -14.70
N GLY A 58 11.91 -14.12 -14.60
CA GLY A 58 11.34 -15.47 -14.50
C GLY A 58 11.61 -16.18 -13.17
N ALA A 59 12.11 -15.46 -12.16
CA ALA A 59 12.36 -15.98 -10.81
C ALA A 59 11.10 -15.99 -9.94
N ALA A 60 10.09 -15.18 -10.28
CA ALA A 60 8.76 -15.19 -9.67
C ALA A 60 7.67 -15.46 -10.73
N GLU A 61 6.68 -16.25 -10.35
CA GLU A 61 5.52 -16.59 -11.18
C GLU A 61 4.49 -15.46 -11.21
N SER A 62 4.30 -14.79 -10.07
CA SER A 62 3.31 -13.70 -9.94
C SER A 62 3.65 -12.74 -8.80
N VAL A 63 3.11 -11.54 -8.91
CA VAL A 63 3.18 -10.48 -7.89
C VAL A 63 1.75 -10.08 -7.50
N THR A 64 1.38 -10.34 -6.24
CA THR A 64 0.13 -9.87 -5.64
C THR A 64 0.40 -8.69 -4.72
N VAL A 65 -0.34 -7.60 -4.87
CA VAL A 65 -0.20 -6.40 -4.05
C VAL A 65 -1.37 -6.30 -3.08
N ILE A 66 -1.10 -6.02 -1.81
CA ILE A 66 -2.13 -5.91 -0.77
C ILE A 66 -2.01 -4.55 -0.06
N THR A 67 -3.13 -3.87 0.15
CA THR A 67 -3.21 -2.67 0.98
C THR A 67 -4.32 -2.80 2.01
N ALA A 68 -4.14 -2.17 3.17
CA ALA A 68 -5.19 -1.99 4.17
C ALA A 68 -5.44 -0.50 4.39
N GLY A 69 -6.69 -0.07 4.25
CA GLY A 69 -7.09 1.32 4.40
C GLY A 69 -8.49 1.59 3.86
N GLY A 70 -8.93 2.84 3.93
CA GLY A 70 -10.20 3.28 3.35
C GLY A 70 -10.23 3.19 1.82
N SER A 71 -11.34 3.63 1.23
CA SER A 71 -11.58 3.55 -0.22
C SER A 71 -10.52 4.25 -1.08
N GLU A 72 -9.89 5.32 -0.59
CA GLU A 72 -8.79 6.00 -1.28
C GLU A 72 -7.54 5.13 -1.50
N ALA A 73 -7.33 4.10 -0.67
CA ALA A 73 -6.19 3.20 -0.80
C ALA A 73 -6.22 2.40 -2.10
N THR A 74 -7.38 2.34 -2.77
CA THR A 74 -7.52 1.71 -4.08
C THR A 74 -6.71 2.42 -5.17
N ASP A 75 -6.39 3.71 -5.05
CA ASP A 75 -5.53 4.42 -6.00
C ASP A 75 -4.10 3.86 -6.01
N ALA A 76 -3.57 3.50 -4.83
CA ALA A 76 -2.28 2.81 -4.71
C ALA A 76 -2.30 1.45 -5.42
N LEU A 77 -3.38 0.68 -5.28
CA LEU A 77 -3.54 -0.59 -5.97
C LEU A 77 -3.65 -0.41 -7.49
N ARG A 78 -4.42 0.58 -7.97
CA ARG A 78 -4.52 0.87 -9.41
C ARG A 78 -3.17 1.22 -10.00
N LYS A 79 -2.36 2.03 -9.30
CA LYS A 79 -1.00 2.34 -9.71
C LYS A 79 -0.13 1.08 -9.75
N ALA A 80 -0.20 0.21 -8.75
CA ALA A 80 0.56 -1.04 -8.73
C ALA A 80 0.17 -2.00 -9.87
N LEU A 81 -1.13 -2.13 -10.18
CA LEU A 81 -1.61 -2.89 -11.34
C LEU A 81 -1.13 -2.29 -12.66
N ALA A 82 -1.15 -0.96 -12.79
CA ALA A 82 -0.61 -0.27 -13.97
C ALA A 82 0.91 -0.52 -14.15
N LEU A 83 1.63 -0.79 -13.06
CA LEU A 83 3.04 -1.19 -13.05
C LEU A 83 3.27 -2.69 -13.28
N LYS A 84 2.25 -3.46 -13.69
CA LYS A 84 2.29 -4.91 -14.00
C LYS A 84 2.26 -5.87 -12.80
N ALA A 85 1.79 -5.42 -11.63
CA ALA A 85 1.32 -6.38 -10.62
C ALA A 85 0.16 -7.22 -11.19
N ASP A 86 0.11 -8.51 -10.86
CA ASP A 86 -0.87 -9.45 -11.44
C ASP A 86 -2.22 -9.37 -10.75
N ARG A 87 -2.20 -9.17 -9.43
CA ARG A 87 -3.40 -9.15 -8.60
C ARG A 87 -3.26 -8.07 -7.55
N ALA A 88 -4.38 -7.45 -7.22
CA ALA A 88 -4.49 -6.49 -6.12
C ALA A 88 -5.57 -6.93 -5.13
N ILE A 89 -5.31 -6.71 -3.84
CA ILE A 89 -6.24 -6.98 -2.75
C ILE A 89 -6.36 -5.72 -1.89
N HIS A 90 -7.60 -5.28 -1.72
CA HIS A 90 -7.94 -4.19 -0.81
C HIS A 90 -8.58 -4.78 0.43
N ILE A 91 -7.95 -4.55 1.59
CA ILE A 91 -8.57 -4.77 2.89
C ILE A 91 -9.23 -3.44 3.26
N ASP A 92 -10.53 -3.34 3.00
CA ASP A 92 -11.32 -2.15 3.34
C ASP A 92 -11.50 -2.06 4.85
N THR A 93 -10.90 -1.04 5.46
CA THR A 93 -11.04 -0.76 6.89
C THR A 93 -12.19 0.20 7.20
N GLY A 94 -12.97 0.62 6.19
CA GLY A 94 -14.04 1.61 6.34
C GLY A 94 -13.55 2.86 7.08
N ASP A 95 -14.39 3.34 8.00
CA ASP A 95 -14.12 4.54 8.81
C ASP A 95 -13.40 4.24 10.14
N LEU A 96 -12.76 3.07 10.27
CA LEU A 96 -12.01 2.71 11.50
C LEU A 96 -10.85 3.69 11.81
N GLY A 97 -10.49 4.54 10.84
CA GLY A 97 -9.41 5.52 10.97
C GLY A 97 -8.04 4.86 10.95
N VAL A 98 -7.01 5.63 11.34
CA VAL A 98 -5.62 5.15 11.39
C VAL A 98 -5.51 4.02 12.41
N GLN A 99 -5.22 2.82 11.92
CA GLN A 99 -4.93 1.65 12.75
C GLN A 99 -3.45 1.63 13.17
N ASP A 100 -3.18 1.05 14.33
CA ASP A 100 -1.81 0.79 14.74
C ASP A 100 -1.16 -0.34 13.89
N ALA A 101 0.16 -0.49 14.02
CA ALA A 101 0.90 -1.46 13.22
C ALA A 101 0.53 -2.92 13.54
N ALA A 102 0.12 -3.23 14.77
CA ALA A 102 -0.23 -4.59 15.18
C ALA A 102 -1.58 -5.02 14.59
N ALA A 103 -2.57 -4.12 14.61
CA ALA A 103 -3.87 -4.32 13.97
C ALA A 103 -3.71 -4.48 12.45
N VAL A 104 -2.90 -3.63 11.80
CA VAL A 104 -2.61 -3.76 10.37
C VAL A 104 -1.90 -5.07 10.06
N ALA A 105 -0.93 -5.49 10.87
CA ALA A 105 -0.23 -6.75 10.68
C ALA A 105 -1.18 -7.97 10.74
N ALA A 106 -2.11 -7.99 11.70
CA ALA A 106 -3.11 -9.06 11.81
C ALA A 106 -4.05 -9.11 10.58
N LEU A 107 -4.47 -7.96 10.06
CA LEU A 107 -5.26 -7.89 8.84
C LEU A 107 -4.50 -8.42 7.62
N LEU A 108 -3.24 -7.99 7.45
CA LEU A 108 -2.40 -8.42 6.34
C LEU A 108 -2.07 -9.92 6.43
N GLU A 109 -1.79 -10.44 7.63
CA GLU A 109 -1.61 -11.88 7.86
C GLU A 109 -2.85 -12.67 7.44
N ALA A 110 -4.04 -12.25 7.88
CA ALA A 110 -5.29 -12.90 7.54
C ALA A 110 -5.58 -12.88 6.03
N ALA A 111 -5.20 -11.80 5.33
CA ALA A 111 -5.31 -11.72 3.88
C ALA A 111 -4.32 -12.64 3.17
N VAL A 112 -3.06 -12.66 3.60
CA VAL A 112 -2.01 -13.52 3.02
C VAL A 112 -2.36 -15.01 3.19
N ARG A 113 -2.93 -15.41 4.34
CA ARG A 113 -3.37 -16.80 4.57
C ARG A 113 -4.49 -17.28 3.66
N LYS A 114 -5.25 -16.36 3.05
CA LYS A 114 -6.34 -16.66 2.11
C LYS A 114 -5.87 -16.74 0.66
N LEU A 115 -4.57 -16.55 0.41
CA LEU A 115 -3.98 -16.74 -0.90
C LEU A 115 -3.71 -18.23 -1.15
N ASP A 116 -3.97 -18.65 -2.38
CA ASP A 116 -3.66 -19.99 -2.89
C ASP A 116 -2.17 -20.17 -3.23
#